data_AF-A0A7Y6ZE72-F1
#
_entry.id   AF-A0A7Y6ZE72-F1
#
_cell.length_a   1.000
_cell.length_b   1.000
_cell.length_c   1.000
_cell.angle_alpha   90.00
_cell.angle_beta   90.00
_cell.angle_gamma   90.00
#
_symmetry.space_group_name_H-M   'P 1'
#
loop_
_entity.id
_entity.type
_entity.pdbx_description
1 polymer ?
#
loop_
_entity_poly.entity_id
_entity_poly.type
_entity_poly.pdbx_seq_one_letter_code
_entity_poly.pdbx_strand_id
1 'polypeptide(L)' 'MLAPVEDTSDPTTPSEKRVRCPLRDVHEVRAELVKVYREARGQKISVETASKLTFILTQIAKILETSDLALRIEKLEQGQ' A
#
# COMPACT_ATOMS: atom_id res chain seq x y z
N MET A 1 2.08 40.04 43.45
CA MET A 1 2.67 38.67 43.44
C MET A 1 1.78 37.83 42.53
N LEU A 2 2.16 37.60 41.28
CA LEU A 2 1.37 36.79 40.34
C LEU A 2 1.69 35.30 40.60
N ALA A 3 0.67 34.46 40.75
CA ALA A 3 0.85 33.02 40.90
C ALA A 3 1.26 32.38 39.55
N PRO A 4 2.04 31.29 39.56
CA PRO A 4 2.46 30.62 38.32
C PRO A 4 1.27 29.84 37.74
N VAL A 5 0.97 30.08 36.46
CA VAL A 5 0.00 29.28 35.71
C VAL A 5 0.73 28.02 35.24
N GLU A 6 0.35 26.86 35.75
CA GLU A 6 0.88 25.59 35.27
C GLU A 6 0.32 25.30 33.87
N ASP A 7 1.21 25.07 32.92
CA ASP A 7 0.87 24.77 31.54
C ASP A 7 0.42 23.30 31.43
N THR A 8 -0.89 23.08 31.49
CA THR A 8 -1.51 21.74 31.44
C THR A 8 -1.72 21.24 30.02
N SER A 9 -0.90 21.66 29.05
CA SER A 9 -1.02 21.17 27.68
C SER A 9 -0.50 19.73 27.60
N ASP A 10 -1.39 18.76 27.39
CA ASP A 10 -1.02 17.37 27.09
C ASP A 10 -0.12 17.31 25.85
N PRO A 11 1.00 16.55 25.86
CA PRO A 11 1.85 16.39 24.68
C PRO A 11 1.01 15.71 23.60
N THR A 12 0.75 16.43 22.50
CA THR A 12 0.01 15.87 21.36
C THR A 12 0.83 14.73 20.75
N THR A 13 0.47 13.49 21.07
CA THR A 13 1.09 12.30 20.50
C THR A 13 0.83 12.29 18.99
N PRO A 14 1.87 12.19 18.11
CA PRO A 14 1.66 12.18 16.68
C PRO A 14 0.77 10.98 16.29
N SER A 15 -0.41 11.25 15.76
CA SER A 15 -1.28 10.20 15.20
C SER A 15 -0.52 9.49 14.08
N GLU A 16 -0.32 8.18 14.23
CA GLU A 16 0.40 7.37 13.25
C GLU A 16 -0.30 7.49 11.89
N LYS A 17 0.33 8.20 10.95
CA LYS A 17 -0.23 8.41 9.61
C LYS A 17 -0.46 7.04 8.98
N ARG A 18 -1.73 6.65 8.86
CA ARG A 18 -2.12 5.40 8.20
C ARG A 18 -1.52 5.39 6.79
N VAL A 19 -0.55 4.51 6.56
CA VAL A 19 0.05 4.33 5.24
C VAL A 19 -1.05 3.81 4.32
N ARG A 20 -1.53 4.69 3.43
CA ARG A 20 -2.57 4.33 2.49
C ARG A 20 -1.94 3.50 1.39
N CYS A 21 -2.39 2.26 1.26
CA CYS A 21 -2.01 1.33 0.20
C CYS A 21 -3.24 1.06 -0.68
N PRO A 22 -3.58 2.00 -1.59
CA PRO A 22 -4.85 1.96 -2.33
C PRO A 22 -5.02 0.72 -3.25
N LEU A 23 -3.94 0.12 -3.76
CA LEU A 23 -3.93 -1.11 -4.59
C LEU A 23 -5.02 -1.14 -5.70
N ARG A 24 -5.27 0.00 -6.34
CA ARG A 24 -6.36 0.18 -7.31
C ARG A 24 -6.00 -0.27 -8.71
N ASP A 25 -4.72 -0.19 -9.05
CA ASP A 25 -4.19 -0.55 -10.36
C ASP A 25 -2.86 -1.31 -10.23
N VAL A 26 -2.40 -1.85 -11.35
CA VAL A 26 -1.15 -2.63 -11.41
C VAL A 26 0.08 -1.76 -11.10
N HIS A 27 0.03 -0.45 -11.35
CA HIS A 27 1.13 0.47 -11.05
C HIS A 27 1.31 0.69 -9.54
N GLU A 28 0.20 0.80 -8.80
CA GLU A 28 0.20 0.86 -7.34
C GLU A 28 0.69 -0.45 -6.73
N VAL A 29 0.24 -1.61 -7.24
CA VAL A 29 0.76 -2.92 -6.81
C VAL A 29 2.27 -3.02 -7.07
N ARG A 30 2.74 -2.57 -8.22
CA ARG A 30 4.17 -2.52 -8.55
C ARG A 30 4.96 -1.65 -7.55
N ALA A 31 4.42 -0.49 -7.16
CA ALA A 31 5.07 0.38 -6.19
C ALA A 31 5.24 -0.33 -4.83
N GLU A 32 4.23 -1.08 -4.39
CA GLU A 32 4.29 -1.87 -3.16
C GLU A 32 5.26 -3.05 -3.25
N LEU A 33 5.30 -3.76 -4.38
CA LEU A 33 6.30 -4.81 -4.62
C LEU A 33 7.74 -4.26 -4.49
N VAL A 34 8.00 -3.06 -5.02
CA VAL A 34 9.30 -2.40 -4.87
C VAL A 34 9.60 -2.06 -3.41
N LYS A 35 8.60 -1.63 -2.63
CA LYS A 35 8.76 -1.38 -1.18
C LYS A 35 9.10 -2.66 -0.43
N VAL A 36 8.34 -3.74 -0.66
CA VAL A 36 8.60 -5.06 -0.06
C VAL A 36 10.02 -5.53 -0.35
N TYR A 37 10.48 -5.41 -1.61
CA TYR A 37 11.86 -5.74 -1.97
C TYR A 37 12.88 -4.90 -1.21
N ARG A 38 12.70 -3.57 -1.13
CA ARG A 38 13.61 -2.66 -0.42
C ARG A 38 13.69 -2.99 1.07
N GLU A 39 12.57 -3.28 1.70
CA GLU A 39 12.51 -3.63 3.13
C GLU A 39 13.16 -4.99 3.40
N ALA A 40 12.90 -5.99 2.57
CA ALA A 40 13.53 -7.30 2.67
C ALA A 40 15.06 -7.21 2.45
N ARG A 41 15.49 -6.49 1.41
CA ARG A 41 16.91 -6.29 1.08
C ARG A 41 17.65 -5.50 2.14
N GLY A 42 16.96 -4.56 2.78
CA GLY A 42 17.44 -3.79 3.93
C GLY A 42 17.28 -4.51 5.28
N GLN A 43 16.88 -5.79 5.29
CA GLN A 43 16.69 -6.61 6.48
C GLN A 43 15.71 -6.02 7.52
N LYS A 44 14.80 -5.14 7.09
CA LYS A 44 13.76 -4.56 7.95
C LYS A 44 12.61 -5.54 8.21
N ILE A 45 12.37 -6.44 7.26
CA ILE A 45 11.40 -7.53 7.35
C ILE A 45 12.09 -8.86 7.01
N SER A 46 11.55 -9.98 7.51
CA SER A 46 12.06 -11.30 7.17
C SER A 46 11.79 -11.66 5.70
N VAL A 47 12.65 -12.50 5.12
CA VAL A 47 12.46 -13.02 3.75
C VAL A 47 11.16 -13.83 3.64
N GLU A 48 10.76 -14.50 4.71
CA GLU A 48 9.51 -15.25 4.76
C GLU A 48 8.30 -14.32 4.65
N THR A 49 8.26 -13.25 5.45
CA THR A 49 7.20 -12.23 5.38
C THR A 49 7.17 -11.56 4.01
N ALA A 50 8.33 -11.19 3.48
CA ALA A 50 8.44 -10.58 2.15
C ALA A 50 7.90 -11.50 1.05
N SER A 51 8.18 -12.80 1.12
CA SER A 51 7.69 -13.80 0.18
C SER A 51 6.16 -13.90 0.21
N LYS A 52 5.57 -13.93 1.41
CA LYS A 52 4.10 -13.96 1.59
C LYS A 52 3.44 -12.70 1.03
N LEU A 53 4.00 -11.52 1.32
CA LEU A 53 3.49 -10.25 0.79
C LEU A 53 3.58 -10.21 -0.73
N THR A 54 4.71 -10.64 -1.29
CA THR A 54 4.92 -10.71 -2.75
C THR A 54 3.88 -11.60 -3.40
N PHE A 55 3.59 -12.78 -2.82
CA PHE A 55 2.56 -13.66 -3.34
C PHE A 55 1.19 -12.99 -3.38
N ILE A 56 0.76 -12.37 -2.27
CA ILE A 56 -0.53 -11.69 -2.18
C ILE A 56 -0.63 -10.56 -3.21
N LEU A 57 0.38 -9.70 -3.29
CA LEU A 57 0.42 -8.59 -4.25
C LEU A 57 0.36 -9.08 -5.69
N THR A 58 1.03 -10.20 -6.00
CA THR A 58 1.01 -10.77 -7.35
C THR A 58 -0.37 -11.34 -7.71
N GLN A 59 -1.11 -11.91 -6.76
CA GLN A 59 -2.49 -12.35 -7.01
C GLN A 59 -3.42 -11.15 -7.29
N ILE A 60 -3.25 -10.05 -6.55
CA ILE A 60 -4.01 -8.82 -6.78
C ILE A 60 -3.72 -8.27 -8.19
N ALA A 61 -2.45 -8.19 -8.60
CA ALA A 61 -2.08 -7.77 -9.95
C ALA A 61 -2.77 -8.61 -11.03
N LYS A 62 -2.77 -9.94 -10.89
CA LYS A 62 -3.45 -10.84 -11.84
C LYS A 62 -4.95 -10.59 -11.95
N ILE A 63 -5.63 -10.33 -10.82
CA ILE A 63 -7.06 -10.02 -10.81
C ILE A 63 -7.30 -8.70 -11.57
N LEU A 64 -6.51 -7.66 -11.28
CA LEU A 64 -6.62 -6.36 -11.94
C LEU A 64 -6.36 -6.47 -13.45
N GLU A 65 -5.31 -7.19 -13.87
CA GLU A 65 -4.99 -7.43 -15.27
C GLU A 65 -6.10 -8.18 -15.99
N THR A 66 -6.64 -9.24 -15.35
CA THR A 66 -7.73 -10.04 -15.93
C THR A 66 -9.00 -9.19 -16.12
N SER A 67 -9.33 -8.34 -15.13
CA SER A 67 -10.47 -7.44 -15.22
C SER A 67 -10.29 -6.37 -16.30
N ASP A 68 -9.11 -5.76 -16.43
CA ASP A 68 -8.83 -4.79 -17.49
C ASP A 68 -8.91 -5.42 -18.88
N LEU A 69 -8.34 -6.62 -19.04
CA LEU A 69 -8.42 -7.36 -20.30
C LEU A 69 -9.86 -7.72 -20.67
N ALA A 70 -10.68 -8.18 -19.71
CA ALA A 70 -12.09 -8.47 -19.96
C ALA A 70 -12.86 -7.23 -20.45
N LEU A 71 -12.65 -6.07 -19.81
CA LEU A 71 -13.28 -4.80 -20.22
C LEU A 71 -12.83 -4.35 -21.61
N ARG A 72 -11.55 -4.58 -21.96
CA ARG A 72 -11.02 -4.25 -23.28
C ARG A 72 -11.57 -5.17 -24.37
N ILE A 73 -11.73 -6.46 -24.08
CA ILE A 73 -12.33 -7.43 -24.99
C ILE A 73 -13.79 -7.05 -25.26
N GLU A 74 -14.57 -6.79 -24.22
CA GLU A 74 -15.98 -6.40 -24.36
C GLU A 74 -16.15 -5.17 -25.26
N LYS A 75 -15.29 -4.15 -25.11
CA LYS A 75 -15.30 -2.96 -25.98
C LYS A 75 -14.98 -3.26 -27.45
N LEU A 76 -14.12 -4.24 -27.70
CA LEU A 76 -13.80 -4.67 -29.07
C LEU A 76 -14.95 -5.46 -29.68
N GLU A 77 -15.59 -6.33 -28.90
CA GLU A 77 -16.75 -7.12 -29.33
C GLU A 77 -17.98 -6.25 -29.61
N GLN A 78 -18.20 -5.17 -28.86
CA GLN A 78 -19.28 -4.20 -29.12
C GLN A 78 -19.07 -3.38 -30.41
N GLY A 79 -17.85 -3.31 -30.91
CA GLY A 79 -17.50 -2.59 -32.14
C GLY A 79 -17.53 -3.44 -33.42
N GLN A 80 -17.86 -4.73 -33.31
CA GLN A 80 -18.05 -5.67 -34.43
C GLN A 80 -19.53 -5.85 -34.75
#